data_AF-A0A3M1N231-F1
#
_entry.id   AF-A0A3M1N231-F1
#
_cell.length_a   1.000
_cell.length_b   1.000
_cell.length_c   1.000
_cell.angle_alpha   90.00
_cell.angle_beta   90.00
_cell.angle_gamma   90.00
#
_symmetry.space_group_name_H-M   'P 1'
#
loop_
_entity.id
_entity.type
_entity.pdbx_description
1 polymer ?
#
loop_
_entity_poly.entity_id
_entity_poly.type
_entity_poly.pdbx_seq_one_letter_code
_entity_poly.pdbx_strand_id
1 'polypeptide(L)'
;MQGLHFWGLPAGLAVALSVGVILSRQVFWEGGRPIRVILVDDAMISMGFARSLAEGCGLVWYCGHPRVQGYTNLGWTLYMAFWHKVGLSPEYTSVPILLTGLGLLIGYVYGLYRLGKLLWGREVGLWAAWIAALFPPVIFHFSKGLEAGLLAMLGVYFLMELLGGRRVWLLALISAVGTFVRLDFVLGVGALLVGDRFWRGDFFQRRDWGLLLFSG
;
A
#
# COMPACT_ATOMS: atom_id res chain seq x y z
N MET A 1 -30.13 -6.72 29.87
CA MET A 1 -29.89 -5.33 29.42
C MET A 1 -28.88 -5.39 28.29
N GLN A 2 -29.35 -5.23 27.05
CA GLN A 2 -28.54 -5.30 25.82
C GLN A 2 -27.78 -3.98 25.66
N GLY A 3 -26.48 -3.99 25.99
CA GLY A 3 -25.61 -2.82 25.81
C GLY A 3 -25.38 -2.54 24.33
N LEU A 4 -25.74 -1.34 23.90
CA LEU A 4 -25.54 -0.85 22.54
C LEU A 4 -24.08 -1.05 22.09
N HIS A 5 -23.88 -1.89 21.07
CA HIS A 5 -22.61 -2.09 20.36
C HIS A 5 -22.23 -0.83 19.57
N PHE A 6 -21.65 0.17 20.24
CA PHE A 6 -21.28 1.47 19.67
C PHE A 6 -19.89 1.50 19.00
N TRP A 7 -19.21 0.35 18.86
CA TRP A 7 -17.79 0.29 18.48
C TRP A 7 -17.45 0.46 16.98
N GLY A 8 -18.45 0.51 16.09
CA GLY A 8 -18.21 0.75 14.65
C GLY A 8 -17.99 2.23 14.29
N LEU A 9 -18.79 3.12 14.89
CA LEU A 9 -18.66 4.59 14.81
C LEU A 9 -17.25 5.10 15.13
N PRO A 10 -16.58 4.60 16.19
CA PRO A 10 -15.28 5.09 16.53
C PRO A 10 -14.24 4.82 15.41
N ALA A 11 -14.26 3.67 14.71
CA ALA A 11 -13.21 3.38 13.72
C ALA A 11 -13.32 4.27 12.46
N GLY A 12 -14.55 4.53 12.03
CA GLY A 12 -14.82 5.49 10.97
C GLY A 12 -14.40 6.91 11.35
N LEU A 13 -14.64 7.31 12.60
CA LEU A 13 -14.18 8.60 13.12
C LEU A 13 -12.65 8.70 13.14
N ALA A 14 -11.94 7.64 13.56
CA ALA A 14 -10.48 7.60 13.55
C ALA A 14 -9.92 7.79 12.14
N VAL A 15 -10.48 7.10 11.14
CA VAL A 15 -10.10 7.29 9.73
C VAL A 15 -10.39 8.72 9.28
N ALA A 16 -11.57 9.26 9.57
CA ALA A 16 -11.93 10.63 9.19
C ALA A 16 -11.00 11.67 9.83
N LEU A 17 -10.64 11.50 11.10
CA LEU A 17 -9.67 12.34 11.80
C LEU A 17 -8.29 12.26 11.15
N SER A 18 -7.80 11.06 10.84
CA SER A 18 -6.51 10.87 10.18
C SER A 18 -6.47 11.48 8.79
N VAL A 19 -7.54 11.33 8.01
CA VAL A 19 -7.69 11.99 6.70
C VAL A 19 -7.68 13.52 6.88
N GLY A 20 -8.41 14.05 7.85
CA GLY A 20 -8.40 15.48 8.17
C GLY A 20 -7.02 16.01 8.57
N VAL A 21 -6.28 15.26 9.40
CA VAL A 21 -4.89 15.57 9.79
C VAL A 21 -3.96 15.54 8.57
N ILE A 22 -4.11 14.57 7.67
CA ILE A 22 -3.30 14.49 6.44
C ILE A 22 -3.57 15.72 5.58
N LEU A 23 -4.83 16.01 5.28
CA LEU A 23 -5.21 17.13 4.40
C LEU A 23 -4.76 18.47 4.98
N SER A 24 -4.96 18.70 6.28
CA SER A 24 -4.52 19.94 6.95
C SER A 24 -3.00 20.15 6.95
N ARG A 25 -2.20 19.08 6.93
CA ARG A 25 -0.73 19.17 6.95
C ARG A 25 -0.08 19.15 5.56
N GLN A 26 -0.81 18.72 4.53
CA GLN A 26 -0.25 18.51 3.19
C GLN A 26 -0.73 19.52 2.15
N VAL A 27 -1.81 20.25 2.43
CA VAL A 27 -2.28 21.32 1.57
C VAL A 27 -1.71 22.65 2.08
N PHE A 28 -0.71 23.16 1.35
CA PHE A 28 -0.18 24.49 1.61
C PHE A 28 -1.02 25.54 0.86
N TRP A 29 -1.40 26.58 1.60
CA TRP A 29 -2.18 27.70 1.10
C TRP A 29 -1.27 28.92 0.96
N GLU A 30 -1.22 29.51 -0.23
CA GLU A 30 -0.61 30.82 -0.46
C GLU A 30 -1.63 31.65 -1.25
N GLY A 31 -1.92 32.87 -0.79
CA GLY A 31 -2.86 33.77 -1.47
C GLY A 31 -4.28 33.23 -1.67
N GLY A 32 -4.75 32.28 -0.84
CA GLY A 32 -6.09 31.68 -0.95
C GLY A 32 -6.24 30.60 -2.02
N ARG A 33 -5.14 30.12 -2.63
CA ARG A 33 -5.15 28.99 -3.57
C ARG A 33 -4.35 27.80 -2.99
N PRO A 34 -4.82 26.55 -3.15
CA PRO A 34 -4.01 25.38 -2.79
C PRO A 34 -2.82 25.31 -3.74
N ILE A 35 -1.61 25.53 -3.23
CA ILE A 35 -0.43 25.78 -4.05
C ILE A 35 0.26 24.49 -4.48
N ARG A 36 0.56 23.57 -3.56
CA ARG A 36 1.21 22.28 -3.89
C ARG A 36 0.89 21.22 -2.84
N VAL A 37 0.68 19.99 -3.29
CA VAL A 37 0.73 18.80 -2.42
C VAL A 37 2.18 18.33 -2.33
N ILE A 38 2.74 18.33 -1.12
CA ILE A 38 4.12 17.93 -0.88
C ILE A 38 4.18 16.44 -0.51
N LEU A 39 4.80 15.66 -1.39
CA LEU A 39 5.20 14.28 -1.13
C LEU A 39 6.57 14.27 -0.42
N VAL A 40 6.94 13.13 0.17
CA VAL A 40 8.29 12.98 0.74
C VAL A 40 9.34 12.88 -0.36
N ASP A 41 10.58 13.28 -0.08
CA ASP A 41 11.69 13.32 -1.04
C ASP A 41 11.88 11.99 -1.79
N ASP A 42 11.76 10.85 -1.13
CA ASP A 42 11.84 9.52 -1.77
C ASP A 42 10.78 9.32 -2.86
N ALA A 43 9.55 9.79 -2.62
CA ALA A 43 8.50 9.77 -3.63
C ALA A 43 8.80 10.76 -4.76
N MET A 44 9.40 11.91 -4.45
CA MET A 44 9.81 12.90 -5.44
C MET A 44 10.92 12.39 -6.36
N ILE A 45 11.80 11.49 -5.88
CA ILE A 45 12.75 10.79 -6.74
C ILE A 45 12.00 9.99 -7.82
N SER A 46 11.02 9.19 -7.40
CA SER A 46 10.19 8.39 -8.32
C SER A 46 9.40 9.27 -9.31
N MET A 47 8.87 10.40 -8.84
CA MET A 47 8.20 11.40 -9.69
C MET A 47 9.13 12.00 -10.74
N GLY A 48 10.42 12.21 -10.43
CA GLY A 48 11.41 12.69 -11.38
C GLY A 48 11.61 11.71 -12.56
N PHE A 49 11.82 10.43 -12.25
CA PHE A 49 11.90 9.37 -13.25
C PHE A 49 10.60 9.20 -14.04
N ALA A 50 9.45 9.31 -13.36
CA ALA A 50 8.13 9.24 -13.96
C ALA A 50 7.88 10.35 -14.98
N ARG A 51 8.27 11.59 -14.65
CA ARG A 51 8.20 12.75 -15.56
C ARG A 51 9.06 12.52 -16.81
N SER A 52 10.32 12.15 -16.65
CA SER A 52 11.23 11.90 -17.78
C SER A 52 10.70 10.80 -18.70
N LEU A 53 10.09 9.77 -18.12
CA LEU A 53 9.45 8.71 -18.91
C LEU A 53 8.24 9.23 -19.68
N ALA A 54 7.39 10.05 -19.04
CA ALA A 54 6.22 10.65 -19.68
C ALA A 54 6.59 11.62 -20.81
N GLU A 55 7.72 12.32 -20.69
CA GLU A 55 8.29 13.22 -21.72
C GLU A 55 8.99 12.46 -22.87
N GLY A 56 9.11 11.13 -22.78
CA GLY A 56 9.71 10.30 -23.82
C GLY A 56 11.24 10.17 -23.74
N CYS A 57 11.87 10.66 -22.67
CA CYS A 57 13.31 10.57 -22.44
C CYS A 57 13.73 9.22 -21.84
N GLY A 58 12.77 8.39 -21.44
CA GLY A 58 12.98 7.13 -20.75
C GLY A 58 13.12 7.29 -19.24
N LEU A 59 13.46 6.18 -18.55
CA LEU A 59 13.63 6.16 -17.09
C LEU A 59 15.00 6.74 -16.69
N VAL A 60 15.08 8.07 -16.72
CA VAL A 60 16.26 8.87 -16.31
C VAL A 60 15.85 9.96 -15.32
N TRP A 61 16.81 10.49 -14.56
CA TRP A 61 16.55 11.51 -13.54
C TRP A 61 15.92 12.80 -14.11
N TYR A 62 16.48 13.29 -15.21
CA TYR A 62 15.91 14.34 -16.08
C TYR A 62 16.34 14.09 -17.53
N CYS A 63 15.63 14.64 -18.50
CA CYS A 63 15.97 14.51 -19.92
C CYS A 63 17.41 14.98 -20.21
N GLY A 64 18.23 14.09 -20.78
CA GLY A 64 19.65 14.32 -21.04
C GLY A 64 20.60 13.88 -19.91
N HIS A 65 20.09 13.48 -18.74
CA HIS A 65 20.91 12.88 -17.69
C HIS A 65 21.40 11.48 -18.12
N PRO A 66 22.63 11.07 -17.73
CA PRO A 66 23.09 9.70 -17.91
C PRO A 66 22.12 8.66 -17.31
N ARG A 67 22.04 7.49 -17.93
CA ARG A 67 21.18 6.41 -17.43
C ARG A 67 21.72 5.89 -16.09
N VAL A 68 20.89 5.95 -15.05
CA VAL A 68 21.16 5.39 -13.73
C VAL A 68 19.87 4.76 -13.20
N GLN A 69 19.96 3.58 -12.59
CA GLN A 69 18.82 2.92 -11.97
C GLN A 69 18.64 3.47 -10.55
N GLY A 70 18.07 4.68 -10.45
CA GLY A 70 17.90 5.42 -9.19
C GLY A 70 16.58 5.16 -8.45
N TYR A 71 15.72 4.27 -8.97
CA TYR A 71 14.44 3.92 -8.37
C TYR A 71 14.40 2.42 -8.01
N THR A 72 13.66 2.08 -6.96
CA THR A 72 13.50 0.70 -6.46
C THR A 72 12.07 0.18 -6.59
N ASN A 73 11.14 1.02 -7.04
CA ASN A 73 9.70 0.82 -7.06
C ASN A 73 9.12 0.96 -8.48
N LEU A 74 9.62 0.15 -9.43
CA LEU A 74 9.30 0.28 -10.86
C LEU A 74 7.79 0.42 -11.14
N GLY A 75 6.96 -0.48 -10.61
CA GLY A 75 5.52 -0.42 -10.84
C GLY A 75 4.87 0.88 -10.33
N TRP A 76 5.37 1.42 -9.21
CA TRP A 76 4.90 2.70 -8.67
C TRP A 76 5.39 3.90 -9.48
N THR A 77 6.63 3.86 -9.97
CA THR A 77 7.17 4.88 -10.89
C THR A 77 6.38 4.93 -12.20
N LEU A 78 5.99 3.77 -12.75
CA LEU A 78 5.13 3.70 -13.93
C LEU A 78 3.71 4.24 -13.66
N TYR A 79 3.16 3.97 -12.48
CA TYR A 79 1.89 4.54 -12.04
C TYR A 79 1.96 6.08 -11.95
N MET A 80 3.05 6.63 -11.41
CA MET A 80 3.28 8.08 -11.41
C MET A 80 3.45 8.65 -12.83
N ALA A 81 4.11 7.92 -13.73
CA ALA A 81 4.33 8.36 -15.11
C ALA A 81 3.02 8.48 -15.89
N PHE A 82 2.05 7.61 -15.59
CA PHE A 82 0.69 7.73 -16.13
C PHE A 82 0.07 9.10 -15.80
N TRP A 83 0.16 9.56 -14.55
CA TRP A 83 -0.39 10.85 -14.14
C TRP A 83 0.35 12.05 -14.73
N HIS A 84 1.67 11.93 -14.96
CA HIS A 84 2.40 12.93 -15.74
C HIS A 84 1.90 13.00 -17.19
N LYS A 85 1.56 11.86 -17.80
CA LYS A 85 1.04 11.80 -19.18
C LYS A 85 -0.38 12.36 -19.31
N VAL A 86 -1.17 12.37 -18.24
CA VAL A 86 -2.49 13.04 -18.21
C VAL A 86 -2.36 14.56 -18.43
N GLY A 87 -1.18 15.15 -18.20
CA GLY A 87 -0.92 16.55 -18.49
C GLY A 87 -1.48 17.51 -17.44
N LEU A 88 -1.62 17.05 -16.19
CA LEU A 88 -1.92 17.94 -15.06
C LEU A 88 -0.80 18.97 -14.92
N SER A 89 -1.13 20.18 -14.47
CA SER A 89 -0.10 21.16 -14.17
C SER A 89 0.83 20.64 -13.06
N PRO A 90 2.10 21.08 -13.02
CA PRO A 90 3.08 20.59 -12.04
C PRO A 90 2.62 20.72 -10.58
N GLU A 91 1.78 21.72 -10.29
CA GLU A 91 1.19 21.98 -8.96
C GLU A 91 0.24 20.86 -8.51
N TYR A 92 -0.45 20.22 -9.45
CA TYR A 92 -1.50 19.24 -9.18
C TYR A 92 -1.08 17.80 -9.44
N THR A 93 0.09 17.56 -10.04
CA THR A 93 0.49 16.20 -10.44
C THR A 93 0.65 15.25 -9.24
N SER A 94 0.96 15.77 -8.04
CA SER A 94 1.02 14.99 -6.79
C SER A 94 -0.35 14.69 -6.17
N VAL A 95 -1.42 15.39 -6.58
CA VAL A 95 -2.76 15.22 -6.00
C VAL A 95 -3.31 13.81 -6.22
N PRO A 96 -3.30 13.23 -7.44
CA PRO A 96 -3.75 11.86 -7.64
C PRO A 96 -2.99 10.84 -6.79
N ILE A 97 -1.70 11.07 -6.56
CA ILE A 97 -0.85 10.18 -5.75
C ILE A 97 -1.30 10.21 -4.28
N LEU A 98 -1.56 11.40 -3.74
CA LEU A 98 -2.14 11.56 -2.40
C LEU A 98 -3.51 10.88 -2.30
N LEU A 99 -4.42 11.14 -3.25
CA LEU A 99 -5.75 10.55 -3.25
C LEU A 99 -5.70 9.02 -3.31
N THR A 100 -4.76 8.47 -4.08
CA THR A 100 -4.47 7.03 -4.10
C THR A 100 -4.09 6.54 -2.71
N GLY A 101 -3.14 7.23 -2.07
CA GLY A 101 -2.70 6.93 -0.72
C GLY A 101 -3.82 6.94 0.32
N LEU A 102 -4.72 7.93 0.26
CA LEU A 102 -5.91 8.00 1.13
C LEU A 102 -6.87 6.84 0.90
N GLY A 103 -7.11 6.47 -0.37
CA GLY A 103 -7.92 5.29 -0.70
C GLY A 103 -7.31 3.99 -0.17
N LEU A 104 -5.99 3.85 -0.33
CA LEU A 104 -5.24 2.71 0.20
C LEU A 104 -5.30 2.64 1.73
N LEU A 105 -5.27 3.78 2.43
CA LEU A 105 -5.38 3.82 3.89
C LEU A 105 -6.72 3.26 4.36
N ILE A 106 -7.80 3.67 3.70
CA ILE A 106 -9.15 3.16 3.99
C ILE A 106 -9.19 1.65 3.75
N GLY A 107 -8.67 1.20 2.60
CA GLY A 107 -8.59 -0.22 2.25
C GLY A 107 -7.76 -1.05 3.24
N TYR A 108 -6.65 -0.50 3.74
CA TYR A 108 -5.77 -1.12 4.72
C TYR A 108 -6.43 -1.23 6.11
N VAL A 109 -7.02 -0.14 6.60
CA VAL A 109 -7.74 -0.14 7.89
C VAL A 109 -8.91 -1.12 7.86
N TYR A 110 -9.66 -1.16 6.75
CA TYR A 110 -10.72 -2.14 6.57
C TYR A 110 -10.19 -3.57 6.53
N GLY A 111 -9.07 -3.80 5.82
CA GLY A 111 -8.39 -5.10 5.77
C GLY A 111 -8.00 -5.58 7.17
N LEU A 112 -7.40 -4.71 7.99
CA LEU A 112 -7.02 -5.04 9.37
C LEU A 112 -8.22 -5.35 10.25
N TYR A 113 -9.33 -4.62 10.11
CA TYR A 113 -10.58 -4.97 10.78
C TYR A 113 -11.03 -6.39 10.43
N ARG A 114 -11.05 -6.71 9.13
CA ARG A 114 -11.48 -8.02 8.64
C ARG A 114 -10.55 -9.14 9.10
N LEU A 115 -9.24 -8.91 9.09
CA LEU A 115 -8.23 -9.86 9.55
C LEU A 115 -8.34 -10.11 11.06
N GLY A 116 -8.41 -9.05 11.88
CA GLY A 116 -8.59 -9.21 13.33
C GLY A 116 -9.91 -9.90 13.67
N LYS A 117 -10.98 -9.58 12.94
CA LYS A 117 -12.27 -10.28 13.06
C LYS A 117 -12.18 -11.76 12.72
N LEU A 118 -11.44 -12.12 11.67
CA LEU A 118 -11.23 -13.50 11.25
C LEU A 118 -10.50 -14.31 12.33
N LEU A 119 -9.51 -13.72 13.00
CA LEU A 119 -8.60 -14.43 13.89
C LEU A 119 -9.07 -14.47 15.35
N TRP A 120 -9.57 -13.35 15.87
CA TRP A 120 -9.89 -13.21 17.30
C TRP A 120 -11.23 -12.51 17.57
N GLY A 121 -12.06 -12.36 16.53
CA GLY A 121 -13.41 -11.80 16.66
C GLY A 121 -13.48 -10.28 16.53
N ARG A 122 -14.71 -9.78 16.54
CA ARG A 122 -15.06 -8.41 16.12
C ARG A 122 -14.30 -7.32 16.88
N GLU A 123 -14.16 -7.45 18.19
CA GLU A 123 -13.55 -6.41 19.03
C GLU A 123 -12.06 -6.24 18.70
N VAL A 124 -11.31 -7.32 18.50
CA VAL A 124 -9.90 -7.27 18.09
C VAL A 124 -9.75 -6.61 16.73
N GLY A 125 -10.64 -6.93 15.78
CA GLY A 125 -10.67 -6.25 14.49
C GLY A 125 -10.88 -4.73 14.62
N LEU A 126 -11.80 -4.31 15.49
CA LEU A 126 -12.08 -2.88 15.69
C LEU A 126 -10.89 -2.15 16.31
N TRP A 127 -10.23 -2.74 17.32
CA TRP A 127 -9.01 -2.19 17.90
C TRP A 127 -7.85 -2.12 16.91
N ALA A 128 -7.65 -3.16 16.10
CA ALA A 128 -6.61 -3.16 15.07
C ALA A 128 -6.83 -2.03 14.05
N ALA A 129 -8.06 -1.84 13.58
CA ALA A 129 -8.41 -0.75 12.67
C ALA A 129 -8.23 0.63 13.32
N TRP A 130 -8.64 0.78 14.57
CA TRP A 130 -8.46 2.00 15.35
C TRP A 130 -7.00 2.42 15.48
N ILE A 131 -6.17 1.49 15.97
CA ILE A 131 -4.75 1.72 16.18
C ILE A 131 -4.10 2.08 14.85
N ALA A 132 -4.35 1.30 13.80
CA ALA A 132 -3.78 1.55 12.48
C ALA A 132 -4.18 2.91 11.90
N ALA A 133 -5.45 3.30 12.05
CA ALA A 133 -5.93 4.59 11.56
C ALA A 133 -5.18 5.76 12.22
N LEU A 134 -4.88 5.67 13.52
CA LEU A 134 -4.25 6.75 14.29
C LEU A 134 -2.72 6.63 14.40
N PHE A 135 -2.12 5.53 13.92
CA PHE A 135 -0.70 5.27 14.10
C PHE A 135 0.14 6.15 13.15
N PRO A 136 1.01 7.05 13.66
CA PRO A 136 1.70 8.03 12.82
C PRO A 136 2.55 7.44 11.68
N PRO A 137 3.27 6.32 11.87
CA PRO A 137 3.98 5.67 10.77
C PRO A 137 3.06 5.19 9.64
N VAL A 138 1.87 4.69 9.96
CA VAL A 138 0.87 4.31 8.93
C VAL A 138 0.38 5.56 8.21
N ILE A 139 -0.05 6.59 8.95
CA ILE A 139 -0.49 7.86 8.36
C ILE A 139 0.59 8.43 7.43
N PHE A 140 1.85 8.39 7.83
CA PHE A 140 2.98 8.87 7.03
C PHE A 140 3.11 8.10 5.72
N HIS A 141 3.26 6.77 5.76
CA HIS A 141 3.54 5.98 4.56
C HIS A 141 2.38 5.99 3.56
N PHE A 142 1.14 6.09 4.03
CA PHE A 142 -0.03 6.16 3.16
C PHE A 142 -0.29 7.55 2.60
N SER A 143 0.18 8.62 3.24
CA SER A 143 -0.08 9.98 2.77
C SER A 143 1.08 10.62 2.01
N LYS A 144 2.30 10.07 2.08
CA LYS A 144 3.51 10.70 1.52
C LYS A 144 3.87 10.26 0.11
N GLY A 145 2.97 9.56 -0.57
CA GLY A 145 3.16 9.12 -1.96
C GLY A 145 4.09 7.93 -2.11
N LEU A 146 4.34 7.20 -1.02
CA LEU A 146 5.16 6.00 -1.01
C LEU A 146 4.32 4.78 -1.42
N GLU A 147 4.93 3.86 -2.15
CA GLU A 147 4.35 2.57 -2.49
C GLU A 147 4.16 1.64 -1.28
N ALA A 148 4.86 1.93 -0.17
CA ALA A 148 4.79 1.14 1.05
C ALA A 148 3.35 0.97 1.58
N GLY A 149 2.48 1.98 1.41
CA GLY A 149 1.07 1.87 1.78
C GLY A 149 0.33 0.82 0.95
N LEU A 150 0.56 0.78 -0.36
CA LEU A 150 0.01 -0.25 -1.25
C LEU A 150 0.51 -1.64 -0.84
N LEU A 151 1.81 -1.78 -0.60
CA LEU A 151 2.39 -3.07 -0.21
C LEU A 151 1.87 -3.56 1.14
N ALA A 152 1.71 -2.68 2.14
CA ALA A 152 1.12 -3.01 3.43
C ALA A 152 -0.33 -3.49 3.27
N MET A 153 -1.12 -2.80 2.44
CA MET A 153 -2.48 -3.23 2.09
C MET A 153 -2.48 -4.62 1.45
N LEU A 154 -1.69 -4.81 0.39
CA LEU A 154 -1.57 -6.09 -0.30
C LEU A 154 -1.16 -7.22 0.65
N GLY A 155 -0.22 -6.98 1.57
CA GLY A 155 0.20 -7.95 2.58
C GLY A 155 -0.94 -8.39 3.52
N VAL A 156 -1.79 -7.46 3.97
CA VAL A 156 -2.97 -7.78 4.79
C VAL A 156 -3.96 -8.66 4.03
N TYR A 157 -4.28 -8.31 2.77
CA TYR A 157 -5.21 -9.11 1.96
C TYR A 157 -4.61 -10.46 1.55
N PHE A 158 -3.30 -10.53 1.31
CA PHE A 158 -2.60 -11.79 1.08
C PHE A 158 -2.74 -12.71 2.29
N LEU A 159 -2.50 -12.20 3.51
CA LEU A 159 -2.62 -12.96 4.75
C LEU A 159 -4.05 -13.43 4.99
N MET A 160 -5.04 -12.57 4.77
CA MET A 160 -6.46 -12.95 4.86
C MET A 160 -6.81 -14.08 3.90
N GLU A 161 -6.34 -14.00 2.66
CA GLU A 161 -6.56 -15.04 1.66
C GLU A 161 -5.85 -16.33 2.07
N LEU A 162 -4.61 -16.26 2.55
CA LEU A 162 -3.82 -17.42 2.97
C LEU A 162 -4.49 -18.17 4.12
N LEU A 163 -5.06 -17.45 5.09
CA LEU A 163 -5.66 -18.04 6.29
C LEU A 163 -7.10 -18.50 6.09
N GLY A 164 -7.90 -17.82 5.26
CA GLY A 164 -9.35 -18.04 5.17
C GLY A 164 -9.87 -18.46 3.80
N GLY A 165 -9.44 -17.80 2.71
CA GLY A 165 -10.04 -17.97 1.38
C GLY A 165 -9.37 -19.02 0.49
N ARG A 166 -8.03 -19.08 0.58
CA ARG A 166 -7.10 -20.01 -0.10
C ARG A 166 -7.26 -20.08 -1.61
N ARG A 167 -7.78 -19.03 -2.25
CA ARG A 167 -7.86 -18.92 -3.70
C ARG A 167 -6.46 -18.64 -4.24
N VAL A 168 -5.83 -19.68 -4.79
CA VAL A 168 -4.45 -19.63 -5.31
C VAL A 168 -4.26 -18.50 -6.33
N TRP A 169 -5.23 -18.27 -7.21
CA TRP A 169 -5.15 -17.21 -8.21
C TRP A 169 -5.08 -15.81 -7.58
N LEU A 170 -5.75 -15.57 -6.44
CA LEU A 170 -5.66 -14.29 -5.73
C LEU A 170 -4.32 -14.13 -5.02
N LEU A 171 -3.82 -15.20 -4.40
CA LEU A 171 -2.48 -15.20 -3.81
C LEU A 171 -1.41 -14.89 -4.87
N ALA A 172 -1.51 -15.54 -6.03
CA ALA A 172 -0.62 -15.29 -7.17
C ALA A 172 -0.75 -13.87 -7.71
N LEU A 173 -1.98 -13.36 -7.87
CA LEU A 173 -2.23 -11.99 -8.34
C LEU A 173 -1.64 -10.96 -7.38
N ILE A 174 -1.91 -11.08 -6.08
CA ILE A 174 -1.38 -10.16 -5.06
C ILE A 174 0.15 -10.20 -5.03
N SER A 175 0.73 -11.39 -5.12
CA SER A 175 2.20 -11.58 -5.18
C SER A 175 2.80 -10.93 -6.42
N ALA A 176 2.18 -11.12 -7.59
CA ALA A 176 2.64 -10.56 -8.85
C ALA A 176 2.56 -9.02 -8.84
N VAL A 177 1.43 -8.46 -8.41
CA VAL A 177 1.24 -7.00 -8.32
C VAL A 177 2.22 -6.39 -7.33
N GLY A 178 2.35 -6.96 -6.13
CA GLY A 178 3.26 -6.45 -5.11
C GLY A 178 4.73 -6.53 -5.56
N THR A 179 5.13 -7.64 -6.18
CA THR A 179 6.51 -7.82 -6.71
C THR A 179 6.81 -6.86 -7.87
N PHE A 180 5.81 -6.57 -8.71
CA PHE A 180 5.94 -5.59 -9.79
C PHE A 180 6.08 -4.17 -9.25
N VAL A 181 5.34 -3.83 -8.19
CA VAL A 181 5.47 -2.56 -7.49
C VAL A 181 6.86 -2.46 -6.85
N ARG A 182 7.29 -3.50 -6.11
CA ARG A 182 8.65 -3.64 -5.59
C ARG A 182 9.10 -5.09 -5.49
N LEU A 183 10.30 -5.35 -5.97
CA LEU A 183 10.86 -6.70 -6.05
C LEU A 183 11.00 -7.38 -4.68
N ASP A 184 11.30 -6.63 -3.62
CA ASP A 184 11.48 -7.16 -2.26
C ASP A 184 10.17 -7.64 -1.62
N PHE A 185 9.01 -7.29 -2.18
CA PHE A 185 7.72 -7.81 -1.70
C PHE A 185 7.64 -9.34 -1.78
N VAL A 186 8.33 -9.96 -2.74
CA VAL A 186 8.39 -11.42 -2.87
C VAL A 186 8.97 -12.10 -1.63
N LEU A 187 9.87 -11.42 -0.90
CA LEU A 187 10.46 -11.93 0.33
C LEU A 187 9.41 -12.01 1.45
N GLY A 188 8.56 -10.99 1.57
CA GLY A 188 7.44 -10.98 2.51
C GLY A 188 6.43 -12.09 2.22
N VAL A 189 6.06 -12.25 0.95
CA VAL A 189 5.19 -13.35 0.49
C VAL A 189 5.80 -14.71 0.82
N GLY A 190 7.07 -14.91 0.48
CA GLY A 190 7.80 -16.15 0.76
C GLY A 190 7.83 -16.49 2.24
N ALA A 191 8.11 -15.49 3.09
CA ALA A 191 8.10 -15.66 4.55
C ALA A 191 6.71 -16.08 5.08
N LEU A 192 5.63 -15.48 4.58
CA LEU A 192 4.27 -15.85 4.98
C LEU A 192 3.90 -17.27 4.55
N LEU A 193 4.26 -17.69 3.33
CA LEU A 193 4.01 -19.05 2.84
C LEU A 193 4.79 -20.11 3.62
N VAL A 194 6.07 -19.84 3.90
CA VAL A 194 6.91 -20.73 4.72
C VAL A 194 6.36 -20.80 6.14
N GLY A 195 5.96 -19.66 6.71
CA GLY A 195 5.34 -19.57 8.03
C GLY A 195 4.04 -20.38 8.15
N ASP A 196 3.13 -20.29 7.16
CA ASP A 196 1.89 -21.08 7.16
C ASP A 196 2.17 -22.59 7.11
N ARG A 197 3.15 -23.04 6.31
CA ARG A 197 3.55 -24.46 6.27
C ARG A 197 4.18 -24.94 7.57
N PHE A 198 5.03 -24.12 8.18
CA PHE A 198 5.63 -24.43 9.48
C PHE A 198 4.55 -24.57 10.56
N TRP A 199 3.61 -23.61 10.62
CA TRP A 199 2.51 -23.60 11.57
C TRP A 199 1.58 -24.83 11.44
N ARG A 200 1.38 -25.34 10.22
CA ARG A 200 0.54 -26.51 9.96
C ARG A 200 1.24 -27.85 10.23
N GLY A 201 2.53 -27.85 10.52
CA GLY A 201 3.32 -29.08 10.70
C GLY A 201 3.67 -29.79 9.39
N ASP A 202 3.34 -29.22 8.23
CA ASP A 202 3.57 -29.81 6.91
C ASP A 202 5.04 -29.70 6.47
N PHE A 203 5.82 -28.83 7.11
CA PHE A 203 7.19 -28.49 6.68
C PHE A 203 8.17 -29.67 6.72
N PHE A 204 8.01 -30.60 7.68
CA PHE A 204 8.89 -31.76 7.82
C PHE A 204 8.29 -33.08 7.31
N GLN A 205 7.02 -33.09 6.90
CA GLN A 205 6.32 -34.32 6.49
C GLN A 205 6.44 -34.66 5.00
N ARG A 206 6.87 -33.74 4.12
CA ARG A 206 6.92 -33.98 2.66
C ARG A 206 8.32 -33.78 2.09
N ARG A 207 8.85 -34.85 1.50
CA ARG A 207 10.24 -35.00 1.04
C ARG A 207 10.47 -34.53 -0.42
N ASP A 208 9.42 -34.10 -1.12
CA ASP A 208 9.47 -33.78 -2.55
C ASP A 208 9.41 -32.26 -2.79
N TRP A 209 10.58 -31.64 -2.85
CA TRP A 209 10.76 -30.21 -3.13
C TRP A 209 10.48 -29.82 -4.60
N GLY A 210 10.20 -30.78 -5.48
CA GLY A 210 10.29 -30.60 -6.94
C GLY A 210 9.04 -30.09 -7.69
N LEU A 211 7.84 -30.04 -7.08
CA LEU A 211 6.59 -29.79 -7.84
C LEU A 211 5.65 -28.72 -7.23
N LEU A 212 6.17 -27.89 -6.33
CA LEU A 212 5.37 -27.16 -5.32
C LEU A 212 4.75 -25.81 -5.72
N LEU A 213 4.67 -25.43 -7.01
CA LEU A 213 4.08 -24.12 -7.38
C LEU A 213 2.62 -24.16 -7.85
N PHE A 214 2.04 -25.32 -8.21
CA PHE A 214 0.71 -25.33 -8.86
C PHE A 214 -0.22 -26.52 -8.57
N SER A 215 -0.03 -27.29 -7.48
CA SER A 215 -0.98 -28.37 -7.15
C SER A 215 -1.83 -28.02 -5.92
N GLY A 216 -3.07 -27.60 -6.15
CA GLY A 216 -4.10 -27.40 -5.13
C GLY A 216 -5.12 -26.35 -5.54
#